data_AF-A0A1B2Z5R5-F1
#
_entry.id   AF-A0A1B2Z5R5-F1
#
_cell.length_a   1.000
_cell.length_b   1.000
_cell.length_c   1.000
_cell.angle_alpha   90.00
_cell.angle_beta   90.00
_cell.angle_gamma   90.00
#
_symmetry.space_group_name_H-M   'P 1'
#
loop_
_entity.id
_entity.type
_entity.pdbx_description
1 polymer ?
#
loop_
_entity_poly.entity_id
_entity_poly.type
_entity_poly.pdbx_seq_one_letter_code
_entity_poly.pdbx_strand_id
1 'polypeptide(L)'
;MLMKNLIAIFLFIPSFLFSQEFSFDVNTNEGYIEIIYILDNNKVFKISETIDEIYVFSSDSIAKNYLQTLNHNIIPKNKYQLGLTTIFLNSVSSVDYYTNDSPSGSSGQIKSINDLIFTYAPDYNWNQNSGIIGELTEIGNTKISYWTDAGYTEKGKYRGKIKSLGNKQFKYEGWSSWGEKAGMVGKLIFIGTIKINYYETDYDRGYKGKLKSIGTVEFIYFRDTYENKKADIVGKFQKQIGQDERLIIY
;
A
#
# COMPACT_ATOMS: atom_id res chain seq x y z
N MET A 1 -9.01 57.86 30.59
CA MET A 1 -9.86 57.23 29.55
C MET A 1 -9.01 56.15 28.88
N LEU A 2 -9.25 54.89 29.24
CA LEU A 2 -8.38 53.74 28.98
C LEU A 2 -8.46 53.28 27.51
N MET A 3 -7.28 53.11 26.89
CA MET A 3 -7.05 52.47 25.59
C MET A 3 -7.63 51.04 25.57
N LYS A 4 -8.50 50.75 24.59
CA LYS A 4 -8.86 49.38 24.21
C LYS A 4 -7.89 48.91 23.14
N ASN A 5 -6.86 48.17 23.54
CA ASN A 5 -6.05 47.36 22.63
C ASN A 5 -6.90 46.15 22.20
N LEU A 6 -7.34 46.13 20.94
CA LEU A 6 -7.93 44.96 20.33
C LEU A 6 -6.79 44.06 19.84
N ILE A 7 -6.44 43.03 20.62
CA ILE A 7 -5.53 41.97 20.16
C ILE A 7 -6.34 41.02 19.30
N ALA A 8 -6.12 41.06 17.98
CA ALA A 8 -6.63 40.04 17.07
C ALA A 8 -5.79 38.77 17.23
N ILE A 9 -6.37 37.76 17.89
CA ILE A 9 -5.78 36.42 17.96
C ILE A 9 -6.10 35.74 16.62
N PHE A 10 -5.12 35.68 15.72
CA PHE A 10 -5.15 34.76 14.58
C PHE A 10 -5.08 33.34 15.13
N LEU A 11 -6.23 32.69 15.27
CA LEU A 11 -6.29 31.25 15.46
C LEU A 11 -5.77 30.62 14.17
N PHE A 12 -4.50 30.22 14.16
CA PHE A 12 -3.99 29.19 13.26
C PHE A 12 -4.79 27.93 13.57
N ILE A 13 -5.94 27.76 12.90
CA ILE A 13 -6.50 26.44 12.72
C ILE A 13 -5.44 25.73 11.88
N PRO A 14 -4.78 24.66 12.37
CA PRO A 14 -4.03 23.81 11.47
C PRO A 14 -5.08 23.23 10.53
N SER A 15 -5.22 23.83 9.35
CA SER A 15 -5.74 23.11 8.21
C SER A 15 -4.79 21.93 8.07
N PHE A 16 -5.19 20.78 8.59
CA PHE A 16 -4.60 19.51 8.19
C PHE A 16 -4.84 19.45 6.69
N LEU A 17 -3.90 20.01 5.92
CA LEU A 17 -3.80 19.79 4.49
C LEU A 17 -3.44 18.32 4.40
N PHE A 18 -4.47 17.47 4.31
CA PHE A 18 -4.26 16.05 4.10
C PHE A 18 -3.51 15.93 2.77
N SER A 19 -2.23 15.56 2.85
CA SER A 19 -1.49 15.21 1.65
C SER A 19 -2.04 13.88 1.17
N GLN A 20 -2.36 13.79 -0.12
CA GLN A 20 -2.65 12.51 -0.76
C GLN A 20 -1.39 11.65 -0.66
N GLU A 21 -1.45 10.63 0.18
CA GLU A 21 -0.34 9.72 0.46
C GLU A 21 -0.56 8.34 -0.14
N PHE A 22 -1.77 8.07 -0.62
CA PHE A 22 -2.18 6.78 -1.14
C PHE A 22 -2.85 6.93 -2.50
N SER A 23 -2.64 5.95 -3.37
CA SER A 23 -3.54 5.72 -4.49
C SER A 23 -3.78 4.24 -4.66
N PHE A 24 -4.97 3.89 -5.14
CA PHE A 24 -5.42 2.52 -5.29
C PHE A 24 -5.87 2.32 -6.72
N ASP A 25 -5.26 1.36 -7.40
CA ASP A 25 -5.80 0.80 -8.64
C ASP A 25 -6.79 -0.30 -8.25
N VAL A 26 -8.05 -0.14 -8.65
CA VAL A 26 -9.13 -1.02 -8.23
C VAL A 26 -9.74 -1.71 -9.45
N ASN A 27 -9.73 -3.04 -9.43
CA ASN A 27 -10.58 -3.80 -10.32
C ASN A 27 -12.04 -3.67 -9.86
N THR A 28 -12.73 -2.66 -10.37
CA THR A 28 -14.10 -2.36 -9.94
C THR A 28 -15.10 -3.45 -10.31
N ASN A 29 -14.86 -4.20 -11.39
CA ASN A 29 -15.75 -5.29 -11.79
C ASN A 29 -15.65 -6.49 -10.84
N GLU A 30 -14.44 -6.92 -10.52
CA GLU A 30 -14.20 -8.05 -9.62
C GLU A 30 -14.22 -7.64 -8.14
N GLY A 31 -14.08 -6.34 -7.86
CA GLY A 31 -14.17 -5.75 -6.54
C GLY A 31 -12.97 -6.09 -5.66
N TYR A 32 -11.75 -5.86 -6.14
CA TYR A 32 -10.54 -5.97 -5.34
C TYR A 32 -9.52 -4.89 -5.71
N ILE A 33 -8.57 -4.66 -4.79
CA ILE A 33 -7.46 -3.74 -5.00
C ILE A 33 -6.38 -4.50 -5.77
N GLU A 34 -6.00 -4.00 -6.94
CA GLU A 34 -4.92 -4.58 -7.76
C GLU A 34 -3.56 -4.07 -7.30
N ILE A 35 -3.45 -2.75 -7.16
CA ILE A 35 -2.18 -2.09 -6.83
C ILE A 35 -2.44 -0.98 -5.82
N ILE A 36 -1.52 -0.85 -4.86
CA ILE A 36 -1.44 0.25 -3.93
C ILE A 36 -0.18 1.05 -4.23
N TYR A 37 -0.34 2.35 -4.44
CA TYR A 37 0.75 3.31 -4.52
C TYR A 37 0.84 4.07 -3.21
N ILE A 38 2.03 4.13 -2.62
CA ILE A 38 2.28 4.84 -1.36
C ILE A 38 3.36 5.87 -1.55
N LEU A 39 3.03 7.12 -1.23
CA LEU A 39 4.00 8.21 -1.18
C LEU A 39 4.70 8.23 0.18
N ASP A 40 6.02 8.32 0.14
CA ASP A 40 6.87 8.59 1.30
C ASP A 40 8.03 9.51 0.89
N ASN A 41 7.87 10.80 1.18
CA ASN A 41 8.73 11.88 0.71
C ASN A 41 8.85 11.83 -0.83
N ASN A 42 10.08 11.79 -1.36
CA ASN A 42 10.37 11.68 -2.78
C ASN A 42 10.24 10.26 -3.37
N LYS A 43 9.70 9.30 -2.63
CA LYS A 43 9.58 7.90 -3.05
C LYS A 43 8.12 7.51 -3.23
N VAL A 44 7.82 6.78 -4.31
CA VAL A 44 6.53 6.12 -4.51
C VAL A 44 6.74 4.62 -4.58
N PHE A 45 6.09 3.87 -3.69
CA PHE A 45 6.11 2.42 -3.64
C PHE A 45 4.88 1.88 -4.35
N LYS A 46 5.06 0.95 -5.29
CA LYS A 46 4.01 0.22 -5.97
C LYS A 46 3.92 -1.19 -5.39
N ILE A 47 2.74 -1.58 -4.92
CA ILE A 47 2.52 -2.79 -4.14
C ILE A 47 1.29 -3.54 -4.67
N SER A 48 1.47 -4.75 -5.18
CA SER A 48 0.38 -5.69 -5.47
C SER A 48 0.15 -6.63 -4.28
N GLU A 49 1.18 -7.39 -3.91
CA GLU A 49 1.25 -8.21 -2.69
C GLU A 49 2.57 -7.99 -1.93
N THR A 50 3.66 -7.80 -2.68
CA THR A 50 4.98 -7.38 -2.23
C THR A 50 5.29 -5.98 -2.74
N ILE A 51 6.46 -5.44 -2.43
CA ILE A 51 6.91 -4.19 -3.02
C ILE A 51 7.47 -4.51 -4.41
N ASP A 52 6.69 -4.24 -5.44
CA ASP A 52 7.05 -4.56 -6.83
C ASP A 52 8.08 -3.57 -7.37
N GLU A 53 7.76 -2.27 -7.21
CA GLU A 53 8.53 -1.18 -7.80
C GLU A 53 8.65 -0.02 -6.80
N ILE A 54 9.81 0.63 -6.79
CA ILE A 54 10.05 1.87 -6.04
C ILE A 54 10.55 2.93 -7.01
N TYR A 55 9.85 4.07 -7.08
CA TYR A 55 10.26 5.21 -7.89
C TYR A 55 10.83 6.30 -6.98
N VAL A 56 12.12 6.60 -7.13
CA VAL A 56 12.83 7.63 -6.36
C VAL A 56 12.99 8.89 -7.23
N PHE A 57 12.17 9.89 -6.94
CA PHE A 57 12.18 11.15 -7.68
C PHE A 57 13.17 12.15 -7.09
N SER A 58 13.49 13.19 -7.86
CA SER A 58 14.41 14.26 -7.46
C SER A 58 13.79 15.22 -6.43
N SER A 59 12.47 15.19 -6.25
CA SER A 59 11.76 15.95 -5.22
C SER A 59 10.43 15.33 -4.83
N ASP A 60 9.97 15.64 -3.63
CA ASP A 60 8.65 15.26 -3.09
C ASP A 60 7.50 15.74 -3.98
N SER A 61 7.66 16.92 -4.61
CA SER A 61 6.63 17.48 -5.50
C SER A 61 6.43 16.62 -6.75
N ILE A 62 7.52 16.11 -7.35
CA ILE A 62 7.43 15.24 -8.52
C ILE A 62 6.87 13.87 -8.13
N ALA A 63 7.29 13.33 -6.99
CA ALA A 63 6.75 12.07 -6.46
C ALA A 63 5.23 12.17 -6.22
N LYS A 64 4.78 13.29 -5.62
CA LYS A 64 3.36 13.57 -5.44
C LYS A 64 2.61 13.72 -6.76
N ASN A 65 3.18 14.43 -7.74
CA ASN A 65 2.59 14.54 -9.07
C ASN A 65 2.47 13.16 -9.76
N TYR A 66 3.49 12.30 -9.63
CA TYR A 66 3.41 10.94 -10.14
C TYR A 66 2.30 10.14 -9.45
N LEU A 67 2.21 10.19 -8.12
CA LEU A 67 1.13 9.54 -7.38
C LEU A 67 -0.26 10.02 -7.87
N GLN A 68 -0.40 11.31 -8.18
CA GLN A 68 -1.64 11.96 -8.61
C GLN A 68 -2.04 11.75 -10.07
N THR A 69 -1.13 11.29 -10.91
CA THR A 69 -1.37 11.18 -12.35
C THR A 69 -1.04 9.81 -12.92
N LEU A 70 -0.24 9.00 -12.21
CA LEU A 70 0.44 7.80 -12.71
C LEU A 70 1.11 8.02 -14.07
N ASN A 71 1.60 9.24 -14.32
CA ASN A 71 2.19 9.59 -15.60
C ASN A 71 3.52 8.86 -15.81
N HIS A 72 3.51 7.81 -16.62
CA HIS A 72 4.71 7.01 -16.89
C HIS A 72 5.85 7.78 -17.56
N ASN A 73 5.58 8.95 -18.18
CA ASN A 73 6.62 9.75 -18.83
C ASN A 73 7.59 10.43 -17.85
N ILE A 74 7.21 10.55 -16.57
CA ILE A 74 8.06 11.16 -15.53
C ILE A 74 8.79 10.13 -14.67
N ILE A 75 8.62 8.82 -14.95
CA ILE A 75 9.31 7.76 -14.23
C ILE A 75 10.83 7.91 -14.42
N PRO A 76 11.63 7.84 -13.33
CA PRO A 76 13.08 7.87 -13.45
C PRO A 76 13.61 6.70 -14.29
N LYS A 77 14.66 6.92 -15.07
CA LYS A 77 15.07 5.98 -16.13
C LYS A 77 16.06 4.91 -15.68
N ASN A 78 16.87 5.18 -14.65
CA ASN A 78 17.87 4.22 -14.21
C ASN A 78 17.19 3.14 -13.38
N LYS A 79 17.30 1.88 -13.81
CA LYS A 79 16.60 0.74 -13.23
C LYS A 79 17.59 -0.26 -12.61
N TYR A 80 17.33 -0.68 -11.38
CA TYR A 80 18.11 -1.70 -10.68
C TYR A 80 17.21 -2.71 -9.96
N GLN A 81 17.74 -3.89 -9.67
CA GLN A 81 17.04 -4.92 -8.89
C GLN A 81 17.56 -4.94 -7.45
N LEU A 82 16.63 -4.91 -6.50
CA LEU A 82 16.84 -5.00 -5.06
C LEU A 82 16.12 -6.26 -4.55
N GLY A 83 16.74 -7.43 -4.75
CA GLY A 83 16.05 -8.70 -4.55
C GLY A 83 14.94 -8.88 -5.59
N LEU A 84 13.68 -8.96 -5.14
CA LEU A 84 12.50 -9.04 -6.01
C LEU A 84 11.92 -7.65 -6.36
N THR A 85 12.34 -6.58 -5.68
CA THR A 85 11.86 -5.22 -5.91
C THR A 85 12.69 -4.52 -6.99
N THR A 86 12.03 -3.90 -7.96
CA THR A 86 12.69 -3.02 -8.92
C THR A 86 12.75 -1.59 -8.39
N ILE A 87 13.91 -0.92 -8.46
CA ILE A 87 14.04 0.50 -8.13
C ILE A 87 14.35 1.34 -9.37
N PHE A 88 13.75 2.52 -9.45
CA PHE A 88 13.96 3.53 -10.48
C PHE A 88 14.53 4.82 -9.88
N LEU A 89 15.66 5.32 -10.40
CA LEU A 89 16.34 6.53 -9.93
C LEU A 89 16.67 7.53 -11.05
N ASN A 90 16.72 8.83 -10.71
CA ASN A 90 17.04 9.89 -11.68
C ASN A 90 18.51 9.95 -12.07
N SER A 91 19.41 9.67 -11.14
CA SER A 91 20.86 9.72 -11.33
C SER A 91 21.55 8.67 -10.48
N VAL A 92 22.60 8.06 -11.02
CA VAL A 92 23.43 7.07 -10.34
C VAL A 92 24.90 7.39 -10.60
N SER A 93 25.63 7.66 -9.53
CA SER A 93 27.08 7.91 -9.53
C SER A 93 27.88 6.76 -8.93
N SER A 94 27.31 6.00 -8.00
CA SER A 94 27.95 4.86 -7.36
C SER A 94 26.93 3.78 -7.02
N VAL A 95 27.39 2.54 -7.03
CA VAL A 95 26.63 1.37 -6.59
C VAL A 95 27.57 0.48 -5.78
N ASP A 96 27.21 0.21 -4.52
CA ASP A 96 27.94 -0.72 -3.68
C ASP A 96 27.10 -1.97 -3.43
N TYR A 97 27.78 -3.10 -3.23
CA TYR A 97 27.16 -4.39 -3.02
C TYR A 97 27.55 -4.98 -1.67
N TYR A 98 26.64 -5.76 -1.10
CA TYR A 98 26.96 -6.66 -0.01
C TYR A 98 27.87 -7.78 -0.51
N THR A 99 28.96 -8.03 0.21
CA THR A 99 29.99 -9.04 -0.11
C THR A 99 29.87 -10.26 0.81
N ASN A 100 30.80 -11.21 0.67
CA ASN A 100 30.80 -12.49 1.37
C ASN A 100 30.79 -12.42 2.92
N ASP A 101 31.09 -11.26 3.51
CA ASP A 101 31.03 -11.05 4.96
C ASP A 101 29.62 -10.63 5.46
N SER A 102 28.65 -10.61 4.55
CA SER A 102 27.26 -10.19 4.83
C SER A 102 26.38 -11.40 5.21
N PRO A 103 25.25 -11.19 5.90
CA PRO A 103 24.27 -12.24 6.11
C PRO A 103 23.88 -12.89 4.77
N SER A 104 23.70 -14.21 4.75
CA SER A 104 23.49 -15.00 3.52
C SER A 104 22.36 -14.43 2.64
N GLY A 105 21.27 -14.00 3.26
CA GLY A 105 20.12 -13.39 2.59
C GLY A 105 20.39 -12.05 1.89
N SER A 106 21.53 -11.41 2.16
CA SER A 106 21.91 -10.10 1.62
C SER A 106 23.11 -10.16 0.66
N SER A 107 23.87 -11.26 0.64
CA SER A 107 25.09 -11.37 -0.17
C SER A 107 24.80 -11.20 -1.66
N GLY A 108 25.56 -10.34 -2.33
CA GLY A 108 25.37 -9.99 -3.74
C GLY A 108 24.24 -9.00 -4.03
N GLN A 109 23.44 -8.61 -3.03
CA GLN A 109 22.45 -7.56 -3.20
C GLN A 109 23.08 -6.16 -3.15
N ILE A 110 22.41 -5.18 -3.75
CA ILE A 110 22.86 -3.79 -3.76
C ILE A 110 22.73 -3.22 -2.35
N LYS A 111 23.86 -2.82 -1.77
CA LYS A 111 23.92 -2.19 -0.44
C LYS A 111 23.57 -0.72 -0.49
N SER A 112 24.02 -0.01 -1.53
CA SER A 112 23.73 1.41 -1.71
C SER A 112 23.80 1.82 -3.17
N ILE A 113 23.02 2.84 -3.51
CA ILE A 113 23.12 3.59 -4.77
C ILE A 113 23.23 5.05 -4.39
N ASN A 114 24.36 5.69 -4.72
CA ASN A 114 24.73 7.00 -4.16
C ASN A 114 24.67 6.94 -2.62
N ASP A 115 23.98 7.89 -1.98
CA ASP A 115 23.78 7.93 -0.52
C ASP A 115 22.54 7.14 -0.05
N LEU A 116 21.80 6.49 -0.96
CA LEU A 116 20.62 5.73 -0.61
C LEU A 116 21.02 4.30 -0.21
N ILE A 117 20.88 3.99 1.08
CA ILE A 117 21.23 2.70 1.67
C ILE A 117 20.04 1.75 1.63
N PHE A 118 20.30 0.47 1.37
CA PHE A 118 19.31 -0.61 1.39
C PHE A 118 19.71 -1.67 2.42
N THR A 119 18.73 -2.21 3.13
CA THR A 119 18.93 -3.41 3.95
C THR A 119 17.90 -4.46 3.60
N TYR A 120 18.24 -5.70 3.89
CA TYR A 120 17.42 -6.84 3.52
C TYR A 120 17.25 -7.81 4.68
N ALA A 121 16.17 -8.59 4.61
CA ALA A 121 15.88 -9.62 5.57
C ALA A 121 16.94 -10.74 5.52
N PRO A 122 17.69 -10.98 6.62
CA PRO A 122 18.70 -12.03 6.67
C PRO A 122 18.08 -13.43 6.70
N ASP A 123 18.92 -14.46 6.57
CA ASP A 123 18.54 -15.88 6.53
C ASP A 123 18.19 -16.49 7.90
N TYR A 124 17.56 -15.71 8.77
CA TYR A 124 17.09 -16.21 10.05
C TYR A 124 15.88 -17.13 9.87
N ASN A 125 15.75 -18.13 10.76
CA ASN A 125 14.70 -19.15 10.68
C ASN A 125 13.28 -18.55 10.57
N TRP A 126 12.97 -17.45 11.28
CA TRP A 126 11.64 -16.83 11.17
C TRP A 126 11.41 -16.14 9.81
N ASN A 127 12.45 -15.57 9.19
CA ASN A 127 12.37 -15.00 7.84
C ASN A 127 12.22 -16.10 6.79
N GLN A 128 12.97 -17.20 6.96
CA GLN A 128 12.84 -18.39 6.11
C GLN A 128 11.40 -18.93 6.14
N ASN A 129 10.88 -19.15 7.34
CA ASN A 129 9.54 -19.72 7.53
C ASN A 129 8.41 -18.79 7.10
N SER A 130 8.68 -17.48 6.99
CA SER A 130 7.72 -16.51 6.45
C SER A 130 7.93 -16.20 4.97
N GLY A 131 8.95 -16.78 4.34
CA GLY A 131 9.23 -16.61 2.91
C GLY A 131 9.80 -15.24 2.53
N ILE A 132 10.41 -14.51 3.48
CA ILE A 132 10.85 -13.12 3.25
C ILE A 132 12.37 -12.94 3.26
N ILE A 133 13.17 -14.02 3.13
CA ILE A 133 14.64 -13.88 3.00
C ILE A 133 14.98 -13.04 1.77
N GLY A 134 15.87 -12.05 1.94
CA GLY A 134 16.33 -11.18 0.86
C GLY A 134 15.33 -10.10 0.43
N GLU A 135 14.16 -10.05 1.06
CA GLU A 135 13.20 -8.94 0.90
C GLU A 135 13.75 -7.65 1.50
N LEU A 136 13.38 -6.51 0.92
CA LEU A 136 13.84 -5.19 1.34
C LEU A 136 13.27 -4.81 2.72
N THR A 137 14.13 -4.53 3.69
CA THR A 137 13.73 -4.11 5.06
C THR A 137 13.99 -2.63 5.33
N GLU A 138 14.80 -1.97 4.52
CA GLU A 138 15.04 -0.52 4.64
C GLU A 138 15.48 0.07 3.30
N ILE A 139 15.06 1.31 3.04
CA ILE A 139 15.52 2.14 1.94
C ILE A 139 15.67 3.59 2.42
N GLY A 140 16.91 4.06 2.55
CA GLY A 140 17.22 5.32 3.19
C GLY A 140 16.61 5.39 4.59
N ASN A 141 15.69 6.33 4.82
CA ASN A 141 15.03 6.49 6.12
C ASN A 141 13.71 5.69 6.25
N THR A 142 13.33 4.95 5.22
CA THR A 142 12.06 4.24 5.17
C THR A 142 12.26 2.78 5.58
N LYS A 143 11.76 2.42 6.76
CA LYS A 143 11.79 1.04 7.25
C LYS A 143 10.60 0.24 6.73
N ILE A 144 10.85 -1.01 6.40
CA ILE A 144 9.84 -1.98 5.96
C ILE A 144 9.90 -3.16 6.93
N SER A 145 8.74 -3.60 7.40
CA SER A 145 8.64 -4.80 8.22
C SER A 145 7.56 -5.74 7.68
N TYR A 146 7.69 -7.02 8.01
CA TYR A 146 6.83 -8.10 7.51
C TYR A 146 6.23 -8.89 8.67
N TRP A 147 5.12 -9.57 8.42
CA TRP A 147 4.49 -10.49 9.37
C TRP A 147 5.24 -11.83 9.40
N THR A 148 6.19 -11.99 10.33
CA THR A 148 7.03 -13.20 10.41
C THR A 148 6.54 -14.25 11.41
N ASP A 149 5.75 -13.82 12.40
CA ASP A 149 5.15 -14.68 13.43
C ASP A 149 4.38 -15.84 12.80
N ALA A 150 4.39 -17.00 13.43
CA ALA A 150 3.64 -18.19 12.99
C ALA A 150 2.25 -18.26 13.64
N GLY A 151 1.43 -19.26 13.27
CA GLY A 151 0.13 -19.51 13.90
C GLY A 151 -1.00 -18.68 13.28
N TYR A 152 -1.45 -17.62 13.96
CA TYR A 152 -2.62 -16.84 13.51
C TYR A 152 -2.42 -16.14 12.16
N THR A 153 -1.19 -15.78 11.83
CA THR A 153 -0.81 -15.16 10.54
C THR A 153 -0.87 -16.16 9.38
N GLU A 154 -0.53 -17.43 9.62
CA GLU A 154 -0.60 -18.51 8.63
C GLU A 154 -2.05 -18.85 8.33
N LYS A 155 -2.83 -19.09 9.40
CA LYS A 155 -4.27 -19.34 9.29
C LYS A 155 -5.00 -18.15 8.66
N GLY A 156 -4.54 -16.93 8.99
CA GLY A 156 -5.03 -15.69 8.43
C GLY A 156 -4.53 -15.36 7.03
N LYS A 157 -3.65 -16.17 6.43
CA LYS A 157 -3.09 -15.96 5.07
C LYS A 157 -2.40 -14.60 4.89
N TYR A 158 -1.72 -14.10 5.93
CA TYR A 158 -0.95 -12.86 5.86
C TYR A 158 0.47 -12.96 6.44
N ARG A 159 0.93 -14.16 6.79
CA ARG A 159 2.37 -14.39 7.06
C ARG A 159 3.18 -14.06 5.81
N GLY A 160 4.32 -13.39 5.99
CA GLY A 160 5.18 -12.88 4.91
C GLY A 160 4.71 -11.57 4.28
N LYS A 161 3.46 -11.13 4.51
CA LYS A 161 2.97 -9.86 3.96
C LYS A 161 3.57 -8.66 4.70
N ILE A 162 3.58 -7.51 4.03
CA ILE A 162 4.04 -6.23 4.58
C ILE A 162 3.23 -5.92 5.84
N LYS A 163 3.92 -5.67 6.96
CA LYS A 163 3.36 -5.24 8.24
C LYS A 163 3.42 -3.73 8.40
N SER A 164 4.51 -3.12 7.96
CA SER A 164 4.64 -1.66 7.95
C SER A 164 5.56 -1.17 6.84
N LEU A 165 5.30 0.05 6.37
CA LEU A 165 6.17 0.82 5.49
C LEU A 165 6.27 2.25 6.02
N GLY A 166 7.46 2.63 6.50
CA GLY A 166 7.65 3.86 7.27
C GLY A 166 6.71 3.90 8.48
N ASN A 167 5.90 4.95 8.57
CA ASN A 167 4.89 5.13 9.62
C ASN A 167 3.53 4.46 9.30
N LYS A 168 3.37 3.85 8.12
CA LYS A 168 2.10 3.27 7.66
C LYS A 168 2.03 1.80 8.08
N GLN A 169 1.05 1.47 8.91
CA GLN A 169 0.80 0.10 9.38
C GLN A 169 -0.23 -0.58 8.48
N PHE A 170 0.03 -1.84 8.13
CA PHE A 170 -0.85 -2.68 7.33
C PHE A 170 -1.52 -3.72 8.23
N LYS A 171 -2.84 -3.83 8.14
CA LYS A 171 -3.59 -4.89 8.83
C LYS A 171 -4.42 -5.65 7.82
N TYR A 172 -4.44 -6.96 7.99
CA TYR A 172 -5.17 -7.90 7.16
C TYR A 172 -6.29 -8.55 7.95
N GLU A 173 -7.33 -8.98 7.26
CA GLU A 173 -8.41 -9.76 7.84
C GLU A 173 -7.84 -11.09 8.38
N GLY A 174 -8.00 -11.29 9.68
CA GLY A 174 -7.56 -12.51 10.35
C GLY A 174 -8.44 -13.70 10.01
N TRP A 175 -8.02 -14.89 10.47
CA TRP A 175 -8.87 -16.06 10.32
C TRP A 175 -10.13 -15.95 11.19
N SER A 176 -11.29 -16.15 10.56
CA SER A 176 -12.55 -16.43 11.22
C SER A 176 -13.41 -17.29 10.31
N SER A 177 -14.30 -18.13 10.86
CA SER A 177 -15.21 -18.95 10.05
C SER A 177 -16.06 -18.10 9.11
N TRP A 178 -16.43 -16.90 9.56
CA TRP A 178 -17.17 -15.94 8.75
C TRP A 178 -16.30 -15.35 7.64
N GLY A 179 -15.10 -14.88 7.96
CA GLY A 179 -14.15 -14.32 6.99
C GLY A 179 -13.78 -15.34 5.90
N GLU A 180 -13.62 -16.62 6.25
CA GLU A 180 -13.37 -17.68 5.26
C GLU A 180 -14.57 -17.87 4.34
N LYS A 181 -15.77 -17.97 4.91
CA LYS A 181 -17.01 -18.06 4.14
C LYS A 181 -17.22 -16.82 3.25
N ALA A 182 -16.78 -15.66 3.70
CA ALA A 182 -16.82 -14.37 3.01
C ALA A 182 -15.71 -14.19 1.95
N GLY A 183 -14.70 -15.06 1.94
CA GLY A 183 -13.53 -14.89 1.07
C GLY A 183 -12.70 -13.65 1.42
N MET A 184 -12.69 -13.23 2.70
CA MET A 184 -12.01 -12.02 3.16
C MET A 184 -10.69 -12.29 3.87
N VAL A 185 -10.47 -13.49 4.42
CA VAL A 185 -9.23 -13.83 5.15
C VAL A 185 -7.99 -13.50 4.32
N GLY A 186 -7.06 -12.76 4.91
CA GLY A 186 -5.81 -12.32 4.29
C GLY A 186 -5.91 -11.08 3.41
N LYS A 187 -7.12 -10.53 3.20
CA LYS A 187 -7.31 -9.25 2.49
C LYS A 187 -6.90 -8.07 3.37
N LEU A 188 -6.40 -7.01 2.75
CA LEU A 188 -6.00 -5.79 3.44
C LEU A 188 -7.24 -5.03 3.94
N ILE A 189 -7.35 -4.78 5.24
CA ILE A 189 -8.48 -4.07 5.86
C ILE A 189 -8.10 -2.69 6.38
N PHE A 190 -6.80 -2.40 6.45
CA PHE A 190 -6.31 -1.14 6.98
C PHE A 190 -4.90 -0.83 6.50
N ILE A 191 -4.66 0.42 6.10
CA ILE A 191 -3.34 0.94 5.79
C ILE A 191 -3.19 2.39 6.30
N GLY A 192 -2.24 2.62 7.22
CA GLY A 192 -1.97 3.97 7.76
C GLY A 192 -3.18 4.53 8.53
N THR A 193 -3.98 5.38 7.90
CA THR A 193 -5.25 5.91 8.45
C THR A 193 -6.47 5.53 7.61
N ILE A 194 -6.27 4.75 6.54
CA ILE A 194 -7.29 4.36 5.59
C ILE A 194 -7.85 3.00 6.00
N LYS A 195 -9.17 2.95 6.19
CA LYS A 195 -9.90 1.70 6.42
C LYS A 195 -10.40 1.16 5.09
N ILE A 196 -10.28 -0.15 4.89
CA ILE A 196 -10.77 -0.86 3.71
C ILE A 196 -11.84 -1.84 4.19
N ASN A 197 -13.02 -1.79 3.58
CA ASN A 197 -14.15 -2.66 3.93
C ASN A 197 -14.54 -3.52 2.74
N TYR A 198 -15.05 -4.72 3.01
CA TYR A 198 -15.57 -5.64 2.02
C TYR A 198 -17.03 -5.99 2.33
N TYR A 199 -17.74 -6.52 1.33
CA TYR A 199 -19.13 -6.96 1.51
C TYR A 199 -19.20 -8.29 2.24
N GLU A 200 -19.73 -8.24 3.46
CA GLU A 200 -20.02 -9.37 4.34
C GLU A 200 -21.51 -9.71 4.28
N THR A 201 -21.97 -10.48 3.30
CA THR A 201 -23.37 -10.89 3.26
C THR A 201 -23.55 -12.29 2.70
N ASP A 202 -24.43 -13.06 3.33
CA ASP A 202 -24.87 -14.38 2.85
C ASP A 202 -26.02 -14.30 1.85
N TYR A 203 -26.71 -13.16 1.79
CA TYR A 203 -27.94 -13.00 1.02
C TYR A 203 -27.71 -12.46 -0.39
N ASP A 204 -26.58 -11.77 -0.63
CA ASP A 204 -26.26 -11.18 -1.93
C ASP A 204 -25.07 -11.88 -2.59
N ARG A 205 -25.35 -13.05 -3.20
CA ARG A 205 -24.32 -13.98 -3.70
C ARG A 205 -23.33 -13.39 -4.72
N GLY A 206 -23.67 -12.32 -5.43
CA GLY A 206 -22.86 -11.82 -6.55
C GLY A 206 -21.72 -10.85 -6.20
N TYR A 207 -21.71 -10.27 -5.00
CA TYR A 207 -20.65 -9.31 -4.62
C TYR A 207 -20.12 -9.55 -3.19
N LYS A 208 -20.37 -10.74 -2.65
CA LYS A 208 -19.76 -11.19 -1.40
C LYS A 208 -18.23 -11.18 -1.52
N GLY A 209 -17.55 -10.64 -0.52
CA GLY A 209 -16.09 -10.50 -0.51
C GLY A 209 -15.55 -9.43 -1.45
N LYS A 210 -16.39 -8.75 -2.25
CA LYS A 210 -15.98 -7.61 -3.07
C LYS A 210 -15.73 -6.38 -2.21
N LEU A 211 -14.86 -5.51 -2.71
CA LEU A 211 -14.50 -4.25 -2.10
C LEU A 211 -15.75 -3.38 -1.95
N LYS A 212 -16.04 -2.98 -0.72
CA LYS A 212 -17.17 -2.13 -0.36
C LYS A 212 -16.75 -0.67 -0.25
N SER A 213 -15.60 -0.41 0.37
CA SER A 213 -15.10 0.96 0.50
C SER A 213 -13.59 1.01 0.76
N ILE A 214 -12.98 2.13 0.39
CA ILE A 214 -11.63 2.54 0.79
C ILE A 214 -11.75 3.96 1.34
N GLY A 215 -11.49 4.14 2.63
CA GLY A 215 -11.78 5.41 3.30
C GLY A 215 -13.27 5.75 3.19
N THR A 216 -13.57 6.97 2.75
CA THR A 216 -14.94 7.47 2.47
C THR A 216 -15.42 7.23 1.05
N VAL A 217 -14.63 6.57 0.18
CA VAL A 217 -15.04 6.19 -1.18
C VAL A 217 -15.71 4.81 -1.13
N GLU A 218 -16.93 4.72 -1.65
CA GLU A 218 -17.74 3.49 -1.68
C GLU A 218 -17.91 2.93 -3.10
N PHE A 219 -17.91 1.61 -3.20
CA PHE A 219 -18.11 0.85 -4.44
C PHE A 219 -19.42 0.08 -4.33
N ILE A 220 -20.34 0.36 -5.25
CA ILE A 220 -21.69 -0.21 -5.25
C ILE A 220 -21.83 -1.16 -6.44
N TYR A 221 -22.44 -2.33 -6.18
CA TYR A 221 -22.67 -3.39 -7.15
C TYR A 221 -24.17 -3.67 -7.28
N PHE A 222 -24.56 -4.23 -8.42
CA PHE A 222 -25.95 -4.63 -8.64
C PHE A 222 -26.37 -5.75 -7.69
N ARG A 223 -27.47 -5.50 -6.98
CA ARG A 223 -28.03 -6.43 -5.99
C ARG A 223 -28.62 -7.69 -6.61
N ASP A 224 -28.79 -8.72 -5.78
CA ASP A 224 -29.48 -9.93 -6.19
C ASP A 224 -31.01 -9.71 -6.23
N THR A 225 -31.49 -9.13 -7.33
CA THR A 225 -32.92 -8.94 -7.63
C THR A 225 -33.34 -9.79 -8.83
N TYR A 226 -34.64 -10.07 -8.98
CA TYR A 226 -35.17 -10.81 -10.13
C TYR A 226 -34.76 -10.17 -11.47
N GLU A 227 -34.92 -8.85 -11.59
CA GLU A 227 -34.56 -8.13 -12.82
C GLU A 227 -33.06 -8.21 -13.11
N ASN A 228 -32.21 -8.02 -12.09
CA ASN A 228 -30.76 -8.08 -12.27
C ASN A 228 -30.28 -9.50 -12.60
N LYS A 229 -30.91 -10.53 -12.04
CA LYS A 229 -30.67 -11.95 -12.39
C LYS A 229 -31.03 -12.21 -13.85
N LYS A 230 -32.22 -11.77 -14.26
CA LYS A 230 -32.69 -11.90 -15.64
C LYS A 230 -31.76 -11.19 -16.65
N ALA A 231 -31.18 -10.07 -16.25
CA ALA A 231 -30.23 -9.30 -17.05
C ALA A 231 -28.76 -9.78 -16.95
N ASP A 232 -28.46 -10.79 -16.12
CA ASP A 232 -27.10 -11.26 -15.85
C ASP A 232 -26.15 -10.14 -15.39
N ILE A 233 -26.60 -9.28 -14.48
CA ILE A 233 -25.79 -8.16 -13.96
C ILE A 233 -25.53 -8.21 -12.46
N VAL A 234 -26.06 -9.19 -11.74
CA VAL A 234 -25.84 -9.32 -10.28
C VAL A 234 -24.34 -9.36 -9.98
N GLY A 235 -23.90 -8.49 -9.07
CA GLY A 235 -22.49 -8.40 -8.70
C GLY A 235 -21.60 -7.62 -9.66
N LYS A 236 -22.09 -7.17 -10.82
CA LYS A 236 -21.36 -6.23 -11.67
C LYS A 236 -21.29 -4.86 -11.01
N PHE A 237 -20.22 -4.12 -11.30
CA PHE A 237 -20.05 -2.76 -10.81
C PHE A 237 -21.20 -1.88 -11.27
N GLN A 238 -21.75 -1.09 -10.36
CA GLN A 238 -22.81 -0.14 -10.65
C GLN A 238 -22.28 1.29 -10.63
N LYS A 239 -21.63 1.68 -9.53
CA LYS A 239 -21.09 3.04 -9.38
C LYS A 239 -20.10 3.14 -8.21
N GLN A 240 -19.24 4.13 -8.31
CA GLN A 240 -18.40 4.62 -7.22
C GLN A 240 -18.97 5.95 -6.73
N ILE A 241 -19.01 6.14 -5.42
CA ILE A 241 -19.48 7.40 -4.80
C ILE A 241 -18.54 7.82 -3.67
N GLY A 242 -18.65 9.09 -3.28
CA GLY A 242 -17.81 9.67 -2.23
C GLY A 242 -16.44 10.12 -2.74
N GLN A 243 -15.74 10.82 -1.85
CA GLN A 243 -14.39 11.32 -2.07
C GLN A 243 -13.65 11.27 -0.73
N ASP A 244 -12.37 10.95 -0.75
CA ASP A 244 -11.49 10.97 0.43
C ASP A 244 -10.23 11.77 0.06
N GLU A 245 -10.00 12.90 0.72
CA GLU A 245 -8.90 13.82 0.38
C GLU A 245 -7.50 13.22 0.58
N ARG A 246 -7.41 12.11 1.32
CA ARG A 246 -6.14 11.45 1.65
C ARG A 246 -5.67 10.48 0.57
N LEU A 247 -6.53 10.13 -0.38
CA LEU A 247 -6.26 9.09 -1.37
C LEU A 247 -6.85 9.41 -2.76
N ILE A 248 -6.46 8.59 -3.72
CA ILE A 248 -6.98 8.60 -5.09
C ILE A 248 -7.38 7.18 -5.46
N ILE A 249 -8.48 7.03 -6.19
CA ILE A 249 -8.89 5.76 -6.80
C ILE A 249 -8.68 5.90 -8.31
N TYR A 250 -7.97 4.95 -8.89
CA TYR A 250 -7.81 4.76 -10.34
C TYR A 250 -8.70 3.63 -10.82
#